data_AF-M0VGL2-F1
#
_entry.id   AF-M0VGL2-F1
#
_cell.length_a   1.000
_cell.length_b   1.000
_cell.length_c   1.000
_cell.angle_alpha   90.00
_cell.angle_beta   90.00
_cell.angle_gamma   90.00
#
_symmetry.space_group_name_H-M   'P 1'
#
loop_
_entity.id
_entity.type
_entity.pdbx_description
1 polymer ?
#
loop_
_entity_poly.entity_id
_entity_poly.type
_entity_poly.pdbx_seq_one_letter_code
_entity_poly.pdbx_strand_id
1 'polypeptide(L)' 'MGAIAAGNAVALKPSELALSTARFLEENIGEYLDANAVKVIQGGPAVGEQLMEHQWDKVLFTAIWQGACAWHAW' A
#
# COMPACT_ATOMS: atom_id res chain seq x y z
N MET A 1 8.52 2.15 7.39
CA MET A 1 9.62 3.02 7.86
C MET A 1 10.76 3.16 6.86
N GLY A 2 11.37 2.06 6.36
CA GLY A 2 12.54 2.15 5.45
C GLY A 2 12.34 3.03 4.20
N ALA A 3 11.17 2.95 3.55
CA ALA A 3 10.88 3.77 2.36
C ALA A 3 10.93 5.28 2.65
N ILE A 4 10.33 5.73 3.76
CA ILE A 4 10.31 7.13 4.18
C ILE A 4 11.71 7.60 4.56
N ALA A 5 12.45 6.80 5.34
CA ALA A 5 13.82 7.14 5.75
C ALA A 5 14.78 7.25 4.55
N ALA A 6 14.52 6.50 3.48
CA ALA A 6 15.24 6.59 2.22
C ALA A 6 14.73 7.72 1.28
N GLY A 7 13.81 8.57 1.73
CA GLY A 7 13.33 9.73 0.98
C GLY A 7 12.27 9.44 -0.09
N ASN A 8 11.57 8.30 -0.01
CA ASN A 8 10.55 7.92 -1.00
C ASN A 8 9.14 8.36 -0.56
N ALA A 9 8.32 8.70 -1.54
CA ALA A 9 6.86 8.73 -1.36
C ALA A 9 6.30 7.30 -1.26
N VAL A 10 5.19 7.13 -0.55
CA VAL A 10 4.62 5.81 -0.20
C VAL A 10 3.11 5.81 -0.39
N ALA A 11 2.62 4.83 -1.15
CA ALA A 11 1.24 4.39 -1.11
C ALA A 11 1.15 3.12 -0.25
N LEU A 12 0.44 3.20 0.88
CA LEU A 12 0.25 2.10 1.81
C LEU A 12 -1.15 1.50 1.63
N LYS A 13 -1.23 0.23 1.23
CA LYS A 13 -2.50 -0.51 1.16
C LYS A 13 -2.60 -1.54 2.30
N PRO A 14 -3.26 -1.21 3.43
CA PRO A 14 -3.45 -2.17 4.52
C PRO A 14 -4.40 -3.30 4.10
N SER A 15 -4.36 -4.42 4.84
CA SER A 15 -5.26 -5.55 4.60
C SER A 15 -6.70 -5.20 4.97
N GLU A 16 -7.62 -5.48 4.07
CA GLU A 16 -9.07 -5.39 4.23
C GLU A 16 -9.62 -6.35 5.30
N LEU A 17 -8.85 -7.37 5.70
CA LEU A 17 -9.22 -8.30 6.77
C LEU A 17 -8.96 -7.69 8.16
N ALA A 18 -8.10 -6.67 8.25
CA ALA A 18 -7.73 -6.01 9.49
C ALA A 18 -8.40 -4.63 9.60
N LEU A 19 -9.74 -4.60 9.51
CA LEU A 19 -10.54 -3.37 9.36
C LEU A 19 -10.23 -2.27 10.39
N SER A 20 -10.12 -2.62 11.68
CA SER A 20 -9.85 -1.63 12.73
C SER A 20 -8.48 -0.98 12.57
N THR A 21 -7.45 -1.77 12.22
CA THR A 21 -6.10 -1.26 11.97
C THR A 21 -6.05 -0.44 10.69
N ALA A 22 -6.68 -0.93 9.62
CA ALA A 22 -6.73 -0.24 8.35
C ALA A 22 -7.36 1.16 8.49
N ARG A 23 -8.49 1.24 9.19
CA ARG A 23 -9.18 2.50 9.48
C ARG A 23 -8.34 3.44 10.35
N PHE A 24 -7.74 2.90 11.42
CA PHE A 24 -6.85 3.70 12.29
C PHE A 24 -5.70 4.32 11.49
N LEU A 25 -5.06 3.57 10.59
CA LEU A 25 -3.98 4.08 9.75
C LEU A 25 -4.45 5.21 8.83
N GLU A 26 -5.60 5.05 8.18
CA GLU A 26 -6.17 6.08 7.29
C GLU A 26 -6.52 7.37 8.03
N GLU A 27 -7.12 7.25 9.21
CA GLU A 27 -7.53 8.41 10.02
C GLU A 27 -6.32 9.17 10.60
N ASN A 28 -5.22 8.49 10.91
CA ASN A 28 -4.13 9.09 11.68
C ASN A 28 -2.87 9.42 10.86
N ILE A 29 -2.54 8.67 9.80
CA ILE A 29 -1.25 8.84 9.11
C ILE A 29 -1.04 10.27 8.59
N GLY A 30 -2.09 10.88 8.04
CA GLY A 30 -2.02 12.25 7.51
C GLY A 30 -1.85 13.34 8.59
N GLU A 31 -2.10 13.02 9.86
CA GLU A 31 -1.89 13.97 10.97
C GLU A 31 -0.42 14.03 11.39
N TYR A 32 0.34 12.94 11.19
CA TYR A 32 1.73 12.81 11.64
C TYR A 32 2.76 12.84 10.50
N LEU A 33 2.35 12.57 9.27
CA LEU A 33 3.21 12.51 8.09
C LEU A 33 2.67 13.43 6.98
N ASP A 34 3.55 13.85 6.07
CA ASP A 34 3.13 14.64 4.90
C ASP A 34 2.15 13.83 4.04
N ALA A 35 0.89 14.29 4.00
CA ALA A 35 -0.21 13.65 3.30
C ALA A 35 -0.05 13.63 1.76
N ASN A 36 0.87 14.42 1.20
CA ASN A 36 1.25 14.33 -0.20
C ASN A 36 2.30 13.23 -0.43
N ALA A 37 3.16 12.96 0.55
CA ALA A 37 4.22 11.97 0.45
C ALA A 37 3.77 10.58 0.89
N VAL A 38 2.84 10.46 1.85
CA VAL A 38 2.35 9.18 2.36
C VAL A 38 0.83 9.13 2.29
N LYS A 39 0.31 8.19 1.49
CA LYS A 39 -1.14 7.96 1.35
C LYS A 39 -1.52 6.56 1.80
N VAL A 40 -2.62 6.46 2.54
CA VAL A 40 -3.26 5.18 2.86
C VAL A 40 -4.37 4.95 1.84
N ILE A 41 -4.40 3.77 1.24
CA ILE A 41 -5.36 3.40 0.20
C ILE A 41 -6.09 2.13 0.64
N GLN A 42 -7.38 2.28 0.96
CA GLN A 42 -8.22 1.16 1.34
C GLN A 42 -8.71 0.38 0.13
N GLY A 43 -9.03 -0.90 0.35
CA GLY A 43 -9.73 -1.72 -0.63
C GLY A 43 -9.27 -3.17 -0.60
N GLY A 44 -10.01 -4.01 -1.32
CA GLY A 44 -9.70 -5.44 -1.48
C GLY A 44 -8.70 -5.72 -2.61
N PRO A 45 -8.74 -6.94 -3.20
CA PRO A 45 -7.85 -7.33 -4.29
C PRO A 45 -7.96 -6.44 -5.53
N ALA A 46 -9.17 -6.01 -5.91
CA ALA A 46 -9.39 -5.17 -7.10
C ALA A 46 -8.67 -3.81 -7.02
N VAL A 47 -8.58 -3.20 -5.83
CA VAL A 47 -7.79 -1.98 -5.63
C VAL A 47 -6.30 -2.29 -5.70
N GLY A 48 -5.88 -3.46 -5.20
CA GLY A 48 -4.51 -3.93 -5.36
C GLY A 48 -4.12 -4.09 -6.84
N GLU A 49 -4.99 -4.67 -7.66
CA GLU A 49 -4.81 -4.81 -9.11
C GLU A 49 -4.68 -3.45 -9.79
N GLN A 50 -5.57 -2.51 -9.50
CA GLN A 50 -5.49 -1.13 -10.02
C GLN A 50 -4.20 -0.43 -9.60
N LEU A 51 -3.75 -0.62 -8.36
CA LEU A 51 -2.47 -0.06 -7.91
C LEU A 51 -1.31 -0.60 -8.76
N MET A 52 -1.34 -1.86 -9.18
CA MET A 52 -0.27 -2.46 -9.99
C MET A 52 -0.26 -1.98 -11.45
N GLU A 53 -1.28 -1.25 -11.91
CA GLU A 53 -1.27 -0.61 -13.24
C GLU A 53 -0.37 0.64 -13.27
N HIS A 54 0.00 1.20 -12.12
CA HIS A 54 0.92 2.33 -12.03
C HIS A 54 2.38 1.90 -12.12
N GLN A 55 3.24 2.79 -12.64
CA GLN A 55 4.70 2.59 -12.68
C GLN A 55 5.32 2.90 -11.32
N TRP A 56 5.55 1.87 -10.51
CA TRP A 56 6.24 2.00 -9.23
C TRP A 56 7.74 1.77 -9.37
N ASP A 57 8.54 2.62 -8.73
CA ASP A 57 9.99 2.37 -8.62
C ASP A 57 10.27 1.08 -7.83
N LYS A 58 9.45 0.82 -6.80
CA LYS A 58 9.55 -0.36 -5.92
C LYS A 58 8.18 -0.75 -5.39
N VAL A 59 7.93 -2.07 -5.33
CA VAL A 59 6.78 -2.64 -4.62
C VAL A 59 7.27 -3.58 -3.52
N LEU A 60 6.71 -3.43 -2.32
CA LEU A 60 6.97 -4.31 -1.18
C LEU A 60 5.65 -4.93 -0.73
N PHE A 61 5.61 -6.25 -0.68
CA PHE A 61 4.41 -7.01 -0.37
C PHE A 61 4.69 -8.07 0.71
N THR A 62 3.75 -8.22 1.64
CA THR A 62 3.81 -9.23 2.70
C THR A 62 2.52 -10.03 2.72
N ALA A 63 2.55 -11.23 2.14
CA ALA A 63 1.52 -12.24 2.33
C ALA A 63 2.08 -13.61 1.94
N ILE A 64 1.21 -14.62 1.94
CA ILE A 64 1.49 -15.91 1.32
C ILE A 64 1.28 -15.82 -0.20
N TRP A 65 2.13 -16.48 -0.96
CA TRP A 65 1.94 -16.61 -2.41
C TRP A 65 0.79 -17.59 -2.69
N GLN A 66 -0.29 -17.10 -3.32
CA GLN A 66 -1.46 -17.92 -3.66
C GLN A 66 -1.61 -18.18 -5.18
N GLY A 67 -0.59 -17.92 -5.99
CA GLY A 67 -0.59 -18.26 -7.42
C GLY A 67 -1.59 -17.49 -8.31
N ALA A 68 -2.52 -16.72 -7.74
CA ALA A 68 -3.54 -15.97 -8.50
C ALA A 68 -3.08 -14.56 -8.91
N CYS A 69 -2.24 -13.88 -8.12
CA CYS A 69 -1.54 -12.68 -8.58
C CYS A 69 -0.26 -13.12 -9.31
N ALA A 70 -0.48 -13.63 -10.51
CA ALA A 70 0.49 -13.58 -11.57
C ALA A 70 0.98 -12.14 -11.73
N TRP A 71 2.15 -11.86 -11.16
CA TRP A 71 3.07 -10.79 -11.58
C TRP A 71 3.58 -11.07 -13.00
N HIS A 72 2.69 -11.43 -13.94
CA HIS A 72 3.06 -11.67 -15.33
C HIS A 72 3.19 -10.32 -16.02
N ALA A 73 4.44 -10.00 -16.34
CA ALA A 73 4.94 -8.78 -16.96
C ALA A 73 4.86 -7.58 -16.02
N TRP A 74 5.89 -7.36 -15.20
CA TRP A 74 7.00 -6.43 -15.45
C TRP A 74 8.22 -6.84 -14.65
#